data_AF-A0A852F5Y8-F1
#
_entry.id   AF-A0A852F5Y8-F1
#
_cell.length_a   1.000
_cell.length_b   1.000
_cell.length_c   1.000
_cell.angle_alpha   90.00
_cell.angle_beta   90.00
_cell.angle_gamma   90.00
#
_symmetry.space_group_name_H-M   'P 1'
#
loop_
_entity.id
_entity.type
_entity.pdbx_description
1 polymer ?
#
loop_
_entity_poly.entity_id
_entity_poly.type
_entity_poly.pdbx_seq_one_letter_code
_entity_poly.pdbx_strand_id
1 'polypeptide(L)' 'SYGGYVPQFTFRFGDTYGRTTHHLLTDPNVNKSPRSLLAPLDNKENLLDFHYHINH' A
#
# COMPACT_ATOMS: atom_id res chain seq x y z
N SER A 1 -0.12 -45.16 -11.61
CA SER A 1 -1.35 -44.40 -11.88
C SER A 1 -1.09 -42.94 -11.55
N TYR A 2 -0.92 -42.10 -12.57
CA TYR A 2 -0.75 -40.65 -12.39
C TYR A 2 -2.14 -40.01 -12.48
N GLY A 3 -2.54 -39.25 -11.47
CA GLY A 3 -3.88 -38.67 -11.43
C GLY A 3 -4.06 -37.76 -10.23
N GLY A 4 -3.22 -36.72 -10.13
CA GLY A 4 -3.35 -35.79 -9.01
C GLY A 4 -2.55 -34.50 -9.14
N TYR A 5 -2.40 -33.92 -10.34
CA TYR A 5 -2.15 -32.49 -10.40
C TYR A 5 -3.50 -31.79 -10.26
N VAL A 6 -3.82 -31.38 -9.03
CA VAL A 6 -4.81 -30.32 -8.81
C VAL A 6 -4.03 -29.03 -8.99
N PRO A 7 -4.16 -28.30 -10.11
CA PRO A 7 -3.72 -26.92 -10.11
C PRO A 7 -4.47 -26.29 -8.96
N GLN A 8 -3.76 -25.85 -7.92
CA GLN A 8 -4.32 -24.95 -6.94
C GLN A 8 -4.88 -23.80 -7.77
N PHE A 9 -6.18 -23.84 -8.04
CA PHE A 9 -6.95 -22.71 -8.50
C PHE A 9 -6.75 -21.74 -7.36
N THR A 10 -5.72 -20.90 -7.48
CA THR A 10 -5.47 -19.84 -6.53
C THR A 10 -6.67 -18.97 -6.73
N PHE A 11 -7.66 -19.16 -5.86
CA PHE A 11 -8.91 -18.44 -5.88
C PHE A 11 -8.52 -17.00 -5.56
N ARG A 12 -8.17 -16.25 -6.61
CA ARG A 12 -7.80 -14.84 -6.53
C ARG A 12 -9.11 -14.07 -6.41
N PHE A 13 -9.75 -14.21 -5.26
CA PHE A 13 -10.83 -13.31 -4.90
C PHE A 13 -10.20 -12.00 -4.44
N GLY A 14 -10.52 -10.93 -5.16
CA GLY A 14 -10.00 -9.59 -4.87
C GLY A 14 -8.86 -9.17 -5.79
N ASP A 15 -8.76 -7.86 -5.95
CA ASP A 15 -7.66 -7.19 -6.63
C ASP A 15 -6.32 -7.51 -5.94
N THR A 16 -5.22 -7.46 -6.69
CA THR A 16 -3.90 -7.58 -6.06
C THR A 16 -3.70 -6.50 -5.01
N TYR A 17 -2.90 -6.78 -3.98
CA TYR A 17 -2.48 -5.75 -3.02
C TYR A 17 -2.05 -4.45 -3.71
N GLY A 18 -1.29 -4.56 -4.82
CA GLY A 18 -0.89 -3.41 -5.62
C GLY A 18 -2.07 -2.64 -6.24
N ARG A 19 -3.07 -3.31 -6.82
CA ARG A 19 -4.23 -2.66 -7.42
C ARG A 19 -5.17 -2.08 -6.37
N THR A 20 -5.45 -2.81 -5.30
CA THR A 20 -6.26 -2.34 -4.17
C THR A 20 -5.64 -1.10 -3.53
N THR A 21 -4.33 -1.14 -3.25
CA THR A 21 -3.61 -0.01 -2.66
C THR A 21 -3.55 1.17 -3.63
N HIS A 22 -3.31 0.92 -4.92
CA HIS A 22 -3.33 1.98 -5.93
C HIS A 22 -4.69 2.68 -5.98
N HIS A 23 -5.81 1.94 -6.04
CA HIS A 23 -7.15 2.53 -6.04
C HIS A 23 -7.40 3.37 -4.77
N LEU A 24 -7.05 2.86 -3.58
CA LEU A 24 -7.21 3.61 -2.33
C LEU A 24 -6.38 4.90 -2.30
N LEU A 25 -5.16 4.88 -2.83
CA LEU A 25 -4.28 6.05 -2.86
C LEU A 25 -4.72 7.09 -3.91
N THR A 26 -5.29 6.64 -5.03
CA THR A 26 -5.69 7.54 -6.13
C THR A 26 -7.14 8.02 -6.05
N ASP A 27 -8.03 7.32 -5.32
CA ASP A 27 -9.43 7.73 -5.18
C ASP A 27 -9.53 9.13 -4.51
N PRO A 28 -10.18 10.12 -5.17
CA PRO A 28 -10.37 11.45 -4.59
C PRO A 28 -11.41 11.48 -3.47
N ASN A 29 -12.27 10.45 -3.36
CA ASN A 29 -13.32 10.37 -2.33
C ASN A 29 -12.85 9.69 -1.04
N VAL A 30 -11.69 9.05 -1.07
CA VAL A 30 -11.06 8.49 0.13
C VAL A 30 -10.35 9.62 0.85
N ASN A 31 -10.73 9.84 2.12
CA ASN A 31 -10.05 10.82 2.96
C ASN A 31 -8.60 10.37 3.19
N LYS A 32 -7.67 11.15 2.66
CA LYS A 32 -6.24 10.87 2.73
C LYS A 32 -5.66 11.54 3.95
N SER A 33 -4.66 10.92 4.54
CA SER A 33 -3.77 11.64 5.44
C SER A 33 -3.27 12.90 4.72
N PRO A 34 -3.22 14.06 5.39
CA PRO A 34 -2.61 15.27 4.81
C PRO A 34 -1.12 15.06 4.49
N ARG A 35 -0.53 13.96 4.97
CA ARG A 35 0.87 13.61 4.82
C ARG A 35 1.04 12.34 3.98
N SER A 36 1.84 12.43 2.92
CA SER A 36 2.30 11.25 2.18
C SER A 36 3.42 10.55 2.94
N LEU A 37 3.22 9.27 3.30
CA LEU A 37 4.25 8.43 3.92
C LEU A 37 5.29 7.92 2.92
N LEU A 38 5.01 8.09 1.62
CA LEU A 38 5.89 7.68 0.51
C LEU A 38 6.65 8.88 -0.07
N ALA A 39 6.65 10.03 0.60
CA ALA A 39 7.42 11.17 0.17
C ALA A 39 8.92 10.84 0.19
N PRO A 40 9.71 11.35 -0.78
CA PRO A 40 11.15 11.20 -0.77
C PRO A 40 11.75 11.66 0.58
N LEU A 41 12.50 10.74 1.20
CA LEU A 41 13.14 10.91 2.51
C LEU A 41 14.49 11.63 2.41
N ASP A 42 14.97 11.93 1.20
CA ASP A 42 16.15 12.75 0.95
C ASP A 42 15.92 14.24 1.28
N ASN A 43 14.66 14.68 1.31
CA ASN A 43 14.29 16.01 1.78
C ASN A 43 14.36 16.08 3.32
N LYS A 44 15.33 16.85 3.84
CA LYS A 44 15.51 17.09 5.28
C LYS A 44 14.26 17.65 5.96
N GLU A 45 13.48 18.50 5.29
CA GLU A 45 12.25 19.06 5.85
C GLU A 45 11.20 17.97 6.11
N ASN A 46 11.08 17.02 5.17
CA ASN A 46 10.18 15.88 5.34
C ASN A 46 10.62 15.02 6.54
N LEU A 47 11.92 14.75 6.68
CA LEU A 47 12.47 13.96 7.78
C LEU A 47 12.23 14.58 9.17
N LEU A 48 12.45 15.90 9.29
CA LEU A 48 12.27 16.61 10.55
C LEU A 48 10.81 16.58 11.02
N ASP A 49 9.87 16.76 10.09
CA ASP A 49 8.45 16.71 10.39
C ASP A 49 7.97 15.29 10.77
N PHE A 50 8.57 14.23 10.19
CA PHE A 50 8.33 12.85 10.65
C PHE A 50 8.81 12.65 12.09
N HIS A 51 10.02 13.13 12.41
CA HIS A 51 10.60 12.96 13.73
C HIS A 51 9.83 13.73 14.82
N TYR A 52 9.30 14.91 14.49
CA TYR A 52 8.49 15.71 15.44
C TYR A 52 7.19 14.99 15.85
N HIS A 53 6.50 14.38 14.89
CA HIS A 53 5.21 13.70 15.10
C HIS A 53 5.30 12.32 15.74
N ILE A 54 6.46 11.65 15.73
CA ILE A 54 6.62 10.35 16.42
C ILE A 54 6.82 10.55 17.93
N ASN A 55 7.30 11.73 18.35
CA ASN A 55 7.71 12.00 19.73
C ASN A 55 6.67 12.78 20.56
N HIS A 56 5.46 13.02 20.04
CA HIS A 56 4.32 13.64 20.74
C HIS A 56 3.03 12.89 20.41
#